data_AF-A0A2T2XH73-F1
#
_entry.id   AF-A0A2T2XH73-F1
#
_cell.length_a   1.000
_cell.length_b   1.000
_cell.length_c   1.000
_cell.angle_alpha   90.00
_cell.angle_beta   90.00
_cell.angle_gamma   90.00
#
_symmetry.space_group_name_H-M   'P 1'
#
loop_
_entity.id
_entity.type
_entity.pdbx_description
1 polymer ?
#
loop_
_entity_poly.entity_id
_entity_poly.type
_entity_poly.pdbx_seq_one_letter_code
_entity_poly.pdbx_strand_id
1 'polypeptide(L)'
;MRAAQSAQGPRRRLANQILQYFVPGVIVVALVTLTSALWVGHLSSTAAILRTIAVLVIACPCALSVATPVSVLAGAQRLSQLGFLIRSDEALDRASTLDTVMFDKTGTLTRGELDVVSLTIDTPDVLIWAASLEAASEHPIGAAIIREAERRSCHCYL
;
A
#
# COMPACT_ATOMS: atom_id res chain seq x y z
N MET A 1 -0.56 18.47 -5.30
CA MET A 1 -0.10 17.08 -5.03
C MET A 1 0.29 16.79 -3.57
N ARG A 2 0.70 17.76 -2.74
CA ARG A 2 1.11 17.50 -1.33
C ARG A 2 -0.03 17.21 -0.33
N ALA A 3 -1.29 17.51 -0.65
CA ALA A 3 -2.42 17.36 0.29
C ALA A 3 -2.93 15.90 0.45
N ALA A 4 -2.49 14.96 -0.40
CA ALA A 4 -2.99 13.58 -0.37
C ALA A 4 -2.10 12.59 0.43
N GLN A 5 -0.89 13.01 0.83
CA GLN A 5 0.11 12.13 1.45
C GLN A 5 0.16 12.20 2.98
N SER A 6 -0.63 13.07 3.62
CA SER A 6 -0.59 13.29 5.08
C SER A 6 -1.76 12.63 5.83
N ALA A 7 -2.45 11.68 5.20
CA ALA A 7 -3.60 11.02 5.82
C ALA A 7 -3.16 9.73 6.50
N GLN A 8 -2.77 9.84 7.79
CA GLN A 8 -2.51 8.70 8.67
C GLN A 8 -3.53 7.57 8.45
N GLY A 9 -3.03 6.37 8.16
CA GLY A 9 -3.85 5.20 7.86
C GLY A 9 -4.93 4.91 8.92
N PRO A 10 -6.13 4.45 8.51
CA PRO A 10 -7.26 4.18 9.40
C PRO A 10 -6.90 3.34 10.64
N ARG A 11 -6.10 2.28 10.48
CA ARG A 11 -5.72 1.40 11.60
C ARG A 11 -4.75 2.05 12.59
N ARG A 12 -3.88 2.98 12.16
CA ARG A 12 -3.06 3.79 13.08
C ARG A 12 -3.93 4.70 13.95
N ARG A 13 -5.05 5.20 13.41
CA ARG A 13 -6.02 5.98 14.19
C ARG A 13 -6.71 5.14 15.26
N LEU A 14 -7.03 3.87 14.97
CA LEU A 14 -7.64 2.96 15.94
C LEU A 14 -6.74 2.70 17.15
N ALA A 15 -5.44 2.44 16.95
CA ALA A 15 -4.51 2.26 18.07
C ALA A 15 -4.44 3.52 18.96
N ASN A 16 -4.39 4.70 18.35
CA ASN A 16 -4.39 5.96 19.08
C ASN A 16 -5.75 6.21 19.79
N GLN A 17 -6.85 5.79 19.17
CA GLN A 17 -8.20 5.87 19.74
C GLN A 17 -8.40 4.94 20.94
N ILE A 18 -7.73 3.79 20.96
CA ILE A 18 -7.72 2.92 22.13
C ILE A 18 -6.92 3.59 23.27
N LEU A 19 -5.73 4.13 22.96
CA LEU A 19 -4.88 4.77 23.95
C LEU A 19 -5.53 6.00 24.60
N GLN A 20 -6.28 6.83 23.85
CA GLN A 20 -6.97 7.99 24.43
C GLN A 20 -8.02 7.61 25.49
N TYR A 21 -8.58 6.40 25.46
CA TYR A 21 -9.52 5.93 26.48
C TYR A 21 -8.84 5.06 27.54
N PHE A 22 -7.83 4.28 27.14
CA PHE A 22 -7.10 3.38 28.02
C PHE A 22 -6.29 4.15 29.08
N VAL A 23 -5.55 5.18 28.66
CA VAL A 23 -4.72 5.98 29.56
C VAL A 23 -5.53 6.63 30.69
N PRO A 24 -6.64 7.38 30.44
CA PRO A 24 -7.44 7.92 31.53
C PRO A 24 -8.10 6.82 32.38
N GLY A 25 -8.49 5.68 31.79
CA GLY A 25 -9.01 4.54 32.54
C GLY A 25 -8.01 4.00 33.58
N VAL A 26 -6.76 3.79 33.17
CA VAL A 26 -5.68 3.35 34.06
C VAL A 26 -5.42 4.36 35.18
N ILE A 27 -5.44 5.66 34.87
CA ILE A 27 -5.29 6.72 35.88
C ILE A 27 -6.41 6.67 36.91
N VAL A 28 -7.67 6.49 36.48
CA VAL A 28 -8.82 6.37 37.39
C VAL A 28 -8.65 5.14 38.29
N VAL A 29 -8.27 3.99 37.74
CA VAL A 29 -8.04 2.76 38.52
C VAL A 29 -6.88 2.94 39.51
N ALA A 30 -5.81 3.63 39.12
CA ALA A 30 -4.69 3.94 40.00
C ALA A 30 -5.12 4.84 41.18
N LEU A 31 -5.92 5.87 40.92
CA LEU A 31 -6.47 6.75 41.97
C LEU A 31 -7.42 6.00 42.91
N VAL A 32 -8.28 5.13 42.38
CA VAL A 32 -9.16 4.27 43.19
C VAL A 32 -8.34 3.31 44.06
N THR A 33 -7.27 2.73 43.52
CA THR A 33 -6.37 1.84 44.26
C THR A 33 -5.65 2.59 45.38
N LEU A 34 -5.15 3.79 45.12
CA LEU A 34 -4.49 4.62 46.14
C LEU A 34 -5.46 5.01 47.26
N THR A 35 -6.64 5.51 46.90
CA THR A 35 -7.65 5.97 47.87
C THR A 35 -8.19 4.81 48.71
N SER A 36 -8.54 3.68 48.09
CA SER A 36 -8.98 2.48 48.83
C SER A 36 -7.89 1.91 49.76
N ALA A 37 -6.62 1.90 49.33
CA ALA A 37 -5.52 1.41 50.16
C ALA A 37 -5.28 2.29 51.41
N LEU A 38 -5.47 3.61 51.28
CA LEU A 38 -5.32 4.56 52.39
C LEU A 38 -6.52 4.57 53.35
N TRP A 39 -7.75 4.54 52.81
CA TRP A 39 -8.97 4.72 53.60
C TRP A 39 -9.53 3.41 54.15
N VAL A 40 -9.57 2.35 53.35
CA VAL A 40 -10.22 1.08 53.71
C VAL A 40 -9.20 0.09 54.27
N GLY A 41 -8.01 0.05 53.70
CA GLY A 41 -6.98 -0.90 54.10
C GLY A 41 -6.09 -0.46 55.27
N HIS A 42 -6.22 0.78 55.76
CA HIS A 42 -5.36 1.40 56.78
C HIS A 42 -3.86 1.14 56.55
N LEU A 43 -3.42 1.06 55.30
CA LEU A 43 -2.02 0.82 54.99
C LEU A 43 -1.17 2.05 55.23
N SER A 44 0.11 1.84 55.53
CA SER A 44 1.08 2.91 55.52
C SER A 44 1.13 3.58 54.14
N SER A 45 1.39 4.88 54.13
CA SER A 45 1.46 5.70 52.90
C SER A 45 2.40 5.09 51.86
N THR A 46 3.50 4.49 52.32
CA THR A 46 4.49 3.79 51.52
C THR A 46 3.91 2.57 50.81
N ALA A 47 3.13 1.74 51.51
CA ALA A 47 2.55 0.53 50.93
C ALA A 47 1.43 0.83 49.91
N ALA A 48 0.64 1.89 50.15
CA ALA A 48 -0.37 2.35 49.21
C ALA A 48 0.24 2.86 47.89
N ILE A 49 1.34 3.62 47.97
CA ILE A 49 2.08 4.10 46.81
C ILE A 49 2.67 2.92 46.02
N LEU A 50 3.28 1.94 46.70
CA LEU A 50 3.84 0.75 46.04
C LEU A 50 2.78 -0.03 45.24
N ARG A 51 1.57 -0.21 45.80
CA ARG A 51 0.46 -0.86 45.09
C ARG A 51 0.00 -0.06 43.87
N THR A 52 -0.07 1.26 44.00
CA THR A 52 -0.45 2.15 42.91
C THR A 52 0.55 2.09 41.75
N ILE A 53 1.85 2.12 42.06
CA ILE A 53 2.92 1.96 41.06
C ILE A 53 2.83 0.59 40.40
N ALA A 54 2.58 -0.48 41.17
CA ALA A 54 2.44 -1.83 40.61
C ALA A 54 1.31 -1.90 39.57
N VAL A 55 0.15 -1.27 39.83
CA VAL A 55 -0.96 -1.18 38.87
C VAL A 55 -0.54 -0.43 37.60
N LEU A 56 0.16 0.70 37.74
CA LEU A 56 0.65 1.48 36.58
C LEU A 56 1.64 0.70 35.72
N VAL A 57 2.57 -0.03 36.35
CA VAL A 57 3.59 -0.84 35.65
C VAL A 57 2.94 -1.99 34.89
N ILE A 58 2.00 -2.70 35.54
CA ILE A 58 1.29 -3.84 34.92
C ILE A 58 0.39 -3.38 33.76
N ALA A 59 -0.13 -2.15 33.80
CA ALA A 59 -0.98 -1.60 32.77
C ALA A 59 -0.23 -1.16 31.49
N CYS A 60 1.10 -1.20 31.46
CA CYS A 60 1.87 -0.67 30.34
C CYS A 60 1.57 -1.43 29.02
N PRO A 61 1.07 -0.75 27.96
CA PRO A 61 0.59 -1.41 26.74
C PRO A 61 1.72 -1.73 25.73
N CYS A 62 2.85 -2.27 26.19
CA CYS A 62 4.05 -2.50 25.36
C CYS A 62 3.79 -3.38 24.14
N ALA A 63 2.91 -4.37 24.25
CA ALA A 63 2.56 -5.25 23.13
C ALA A 63 1.75 -4.53 22.04
N LEU A 64 0.90 -3.57 22.43
CA LEU A 64 0.01 -2.86 21.51
C LEU A 64 0.80 -1.97 20.53
N SER A 65 1.89 -1.34 20.99
CA SER A 65 2.71 -0.45 20.15
C SER A 65 3.46 -1.20 19.06
N VAL A 66 3.85 -2.46 19.31
CA VAL A 66 4.61 -3.29 18.37
C VAL A 66 3.72 -4.12 17.45
N ALA A 67 2.49 -4.45 17.86
CA ALA A 67 1.59 -5.31 17.09
C ALA A 67 1.32 -4.79 15.65
N THR A 68 1.07 -3.49 15.50
CA THR A 68 0.73 -2.88 14.20
C THR A 68 1.89 -2.97 13.18
N PRO A 69 3.11 -2.47 13.45
CA PRO A 69 4.20 -2.55 12.48
C PRO A 69 4.61 -3.98 12.16
N VAL A 70 4.56 -4.91 13.13
CA VAL A 70 4.87 -6.33 12.90
C VAL A 70 3.86 -6.96 11.93
N SER A 71 2.57 -6.70 12.13
CA SER A 71 1.52 -7.24 11.24
C SER A 71 1.65 -6.71 9.80
N VAL A 72 1.95 -5.42 9.64
CA VAL A 72 2.15 -4.81 8.32
C VAL A 72 3.39 -5.37 7.63
N LEU A 73 4.50 -5.50 8.36
CA LEU A 73 5.74 -6.03 7.80
C LEU A 73 5.59 -7.49 7.37
N ALA A 74 4.98 -8.33 8.21
CA ALA A 74 4.72 -9.73 7.87
C ALA A 74 3.76 -9.86 6.67
N GLY A 75 2.73 -9.02 6.60
CA GLY A 75 1.82 -8.96 5.46
C GLY A 75 2.52 -8.52 4.17
N ALA A 76 3.37 -7.49 4.25
CA ALA A 76 4.14 -7.00 3.12
C ALA A 76 5.15 -8.04 2.61
N GLN A 77 5.80 -8.78 3.51
CA GLN A 77 6.66 -9.90 3.14
C GLN A 77 5.90 -10.96 2.34
N ARG A 78 4.71 -11.35 2.80
CA ARG A 78 3.89 -12.33 2.09
C ARG A 78 3.44 -11.84 0.72
N LEU A 79 3.04 -10.58 0.62
CA LEU A 79 2.60 -9.97 -0.63
C LEU A 79 3.74 -9.80 -1.63
N SER A 80 4.95 -9.51 -1.16
CA SER A 80 6.15 -9.48 -2.01
C SER A 80 6.45 -10.84 -2.64
N GLN A 81 6.21 -11.95 -1.92
CA GLN A 81 6.35 -13.30 -2.49
C GLN A 81 5.30 -13.61 -3.56
N LEU A 82 4.20 -12.86 -3.59
CA LEU A 82 3.12 -12.97 -4.58
C LEU A 82 3.29 -11.96 -5.74
N GLY A 83 4.40 -11.22 -5.79
CA GLY A 83 4.69 -10.24 -6.85
C GLY A 83 4.11 -8.84 -6.60
N PHE A 84 3.53 -8.58 -5.43
CA PHE A 84 3.02 -7.25 -5.07
C PHE A 84 4.08 -6.42 -4.36
N LEU A 85 4.35 -5.21 -4.85
CA LEU A 85 5.25 -4.25 -4.22
C LEU A 85 4.44 -3.17 -3.48
N ILE A 86 4.53 -3.18 -2.14
CA ILE A 86 3.82 -2.23 -1.28
C ILE A 86 4.79 -1.12 -0.87
N ARG A 87 4.47 0.13 -1.25
CA ARG A 87 5.32 1.30 -0.95
C ARG A 87 4.97 2.00 0.37
N SER A 88 3.76 1.80 0.90
CA SER A 88 3.32 2.38 2.16
C SER A 88 2.34 1.48 2.91
N ASP A 89 2.32 1.58 4.23
CA ASP A 89 1.36 0.89 5.10
C ASP A 89 -0.08 1.38 4.87
N GLU A 90 -0.26 2.66 4.55
CA GLU A 90 -1.54 3.24 4.14
C GLU A 90 -2.12 2.60 2.89
N ALA A 91 -1.27 2.23 1.92
CA ALA A 91 -1.72 1.56 0.70
C ALA A 91 -2.27 0.17 1.01
N LEU A 92 -1.62 -0.56 1.93
CA LEU A 92 -2.09 -1.87 2.37
C LEU A 92 -3.43 -1.79 3.12
N ASP A 93 -3.59 -0.76 3.95
CA ASP A 93 -4.82 -0.55 4.70
C ASP A 93 -6.00 -0.17 3.77
N ARG A 94 -5.76 0.78 2.85
CA ARG A 94 -6.77 1.16 1.83
C ARG A 94 -7.13 -0.01 0.93
N ALA A 95 -6.15 -0.83 0.52
CA ALA A 95 -6.39 -2.00 -0.30
C ALA A 95 -7.37 -2.99 0.33
N SER A 96 -7.45 -3.05 1.67
CA SER A 96 -8.40 -3.92 2.37
C SER A 96 -9.87 -3.47 2.27
N THR A 97 -10.12 -2.23 1.85
CA THR A 97 -11.46 -1.64 1.72
C THR A 97 -11.73 -1.13 0.31
N LEU A 98 -10.94 -1.54 -0.69
CA LEU A 98 -11.17 -1.14 -2.08
C LEU A 98 -12.29 -1.99 -2.69
N ASP A 99 -13.35 -1.33 -3.14
CA ASP A 99 -14.47 -1.98 -3.84
C ASP A 99 -14.43 -1.77 -5.35
N THR A 100 -13.66 -0.80 -5.84
CA THR A 100 -13.60 -0.44 -7.26
C THR A 100 -12.15 -0.26 -7.68
N VAL A 101 -11.80 -0.89 -8.81
CA VAL A 101 -10.49 -0.78 -9.44
C VAL A 101 -10.66 -0.20 -10.83
N MET A 102 -10.07 0.96 -11.07
CA MET A 102 -9.98 1.58 -12.39
C MET A 102 -8.60 1.29 -12.97
N PHE A 103 -8.58 0.59 -14.11
CA PHE A 103 -7.35 0.31 -14.82
C PHE A 103 -7.12 1.39 -15.88
N ASP A 104 -5.86 1.85 -15.98
CA ASP A 104 -5.45 2.57 -17.18
C ASP A 104 -5.40 1.58 -18.36
N LYS A 105 -5.74 2.03 -19.56
CA LYS A 105 -5.73 1.14 -20.73
C LYS A 105 -4.29 0.92 -21.19
N THR A 106 -3.60 2.02 -21.48
CA THR A 106 -2.30 2.01 -22.14
C THR A 106 -1.21 1.62 -21.15
N GLY A 107 -0.52 0.50 -21.39
CA GLY A 107 0.59 0.05 -20.53
C GLY A 107 0.20 -0.65 -19.22
N THR A 108 -1.10 -0.76 -18.91
CA THR A 108 -1.60 -1.63 -17.83
C THR A 108 -2.40 -2.80 -18.38
N LEU A 109 -3.45 -2.53 -19.17
CA LEU A 109 -4.21 -3.59 -19.86
C LEU A 109 -3.57 -3.99 -21.19
N THR A 110 -2.88 -3.04 -21.84
CA THR A 110 -2.14 -3.29 -23.08
C THR A 110 -0.65 -3.37 -22.81
N ARG A 111 0.10 -4.02 -23.72
CA ARG A 111 1.57 -4.12 -23.65
C ARG A 111 2.27 -2.77 -23.85
N GLY A 112 1.54 -1.72 -24.21
CA GLY A 112 2.10 -0.41 -24.57
C GLY A 112 2.72 -0.36 -25.97
N GLU A 113 2.76 -1.50 -26.66
CA GLU A 113 3.24 -1.63 -28.04
C GLU A 113 2.05 -1.78 -28.99
N LEU A 114 2.12 -1.10 -30.13
CA LEU A 114 1.15 -1.23 -31.21
C LEU A 114 1.68 -2.21 -32.25
N ASP A 115 0.78 -3.04 -32.76
CA ASP A 115 1.07 -3.99 -33.84
C ASP A 115 0.05 -3.85 -34.96
N VAL A 116 0.50 -4.12 -36.19
CA VAL A 116 -0.38 -4.16 -37.36
C VAL A 116 -1.10 -5.52 -37.37
N VAL A 117 -2.41 -5.50 -37.12
CA VAL A 117 -3.22 -6.73 -37.03
C VAL A 117 -3.71 -7.19 -38.40
N SER A 118 -4.04 -6.26 -39.29
CA SER A 118 -4.59 -6.57 -40.61
C SER A 118 -4.29 -5.47 -41.61
N LEU A 119 -4.07 -5.87 -42.86
CA LEU A 119 -3.97 -4.96 -44.01
C LEU A 119 -5.20 -5.15 -44.87
N THR A 120 -5.95 -4.06 -45.13
CA THR A 120 -7.09 -4.10 -46.06
C THR A 120 -6.62 -4.33 -47.50
N ILE A 121 -5.47 -3.75 -47.85
CA ILE A 121 -4.79 -3.96 -49.13
C ILE A 121 -3.45 -4.62 -48.81
N ASP A 122 -3.39 -5.93 -48.96
CA ASP A 122 -2.21 -6.72 -48.62
C ASP A 122 -1.29 -6.94 -49.84
N THR A 123 -0.67 -5.84 -50.27
CA THR A 123 0.38 -5.85 -51.28
C THR A 123 1.70 -5.41 -50.64
N PRO A 124 2.82 -6.09 -50.92
CA PRO A 124 4.12 -5.77 -50.30
C PRO A 124 4.55 -4.32 -50.50
N ASP A 125 4.24 -3.72 -51.65
CA ASP A 125 4.60 -2.33 -51.97
C ASP A 125 3.95 -1.30 -51.04
N VAL A 126 2.68 -1.55 -50.65
CA VAL A 126 1.92 -0.62 -49.78
C VAL A 126 2.57 -0.53 -48.41
N LEU A 127 3.01 -1.66 -47.86
CA LEU A 127 3.65 -1.70 -46.55
C LEU A 127 5.03 -1.02 -46.57
N ILE A 128 5.79 -1.20 -47.66
CA ILE A 128 7.10 -0.55 -47.86
C ILE A 128 6.96 0.97 -47.99
N TRP A 129 5.97 1.45 -48.76
CA TRP A 129 5.72 2.89 -48.89
C TRP A 129 5.24 3.50 -47.57
N ALA A 130 4.34 2.83 -46.85
CA ALA A 130 3.89 3.28 -45.54
C ALA A 130 5.04 3.36 -44.52
N ALA A 131 5.91 2.35 -44.48
CA ALA A 131 7.10 2.35 -43.63
C ALA A 131 8.08 3.46 -44.01
N SER A 132 8.26 3.74 -45.31
CA SER A 132 9.14 4.81 -45.80
C SER A 132 8.65 6.20 -45.39
N LEU A 133 7.32 6.43 -45.43
CA LEU A 133 6.71 7.69 -45.00
C LEU A 133 6.80 7.87 -43.48
N GLU A 134 6.65 6.79 -42.72
CA GLU A 134 6.71 6.82 -41.25
C GLU A 134 8.14 6.72 -40.70
N ALA A 135 9.16 6.57 -41.54
CA ALA A 135 10.56 6.40 -41.13
C ALA A 135 11.11 7.53 -40.24
N ALA A 136 10.55 8.75 -40.35
CA ALA A 136 10.94 9.91 -39.56
C ALA A 136 10.01 10.17 -38.35
N SER A 137 9.01 9.32 -38.11
CA SER A 137 7.97 9.50 -37.10
C SER A 137 8.36 8.82 -35.78
N GLU A 138 8.31 9.57 -34.68
CA GLU A 138 8.47 9.01 -33.32
C GLU A 138 7.15 8.42 -32.78
N HIS A 139 6.06 8.51 -33.54
CA HIS A 139 4.77 8.04 -33.08
C HIS A 139 4.74 6.50 -32.99
N PRO A 140 4.15 5.90 -31.92
CA PRO A 140 4.10 4.44 -31.75
C PRO A 140 3.46 3.68 -32.93
N ILE A 141 2.62 4.35 -33.73
CA ILE A 141 1.99 3.80 -34.95
C ILE A 141 3.03 3.63 -36.06
N GLY A 142 3.87 4.65 -36.32
CA GLY A 142 4.92 4.58 -37.33
C GLY A 142 5.91 3.46 -37.02
N ALA A 143 6.30 3.35 -35.75
CA ALA A 143 7.14 2.25 -35.27
C ALA A 143 6.50 0.86 -35.49
N ALA A 144 5.17 0.73 -35.36
CA ALA A 144 4.45 -0.51 -35.63
C ALA A 144 4.45 -0.90 -37.12
N ILE A 145 4.28 0.09 -38.00
CA ILE A 145 4.28 -0.11 -39.46
C ILE A 145 5.68 -0.54 -39.94
N ILE A 146 6.73 0.12 -39.46
CA ILE A 146 8.12 -0.21 -39.81
C ILE A 146 8.46 -1.63 -39.35
N ARG A 147 8.12 -2.00 -38.11
CA ARG A 147 8.33 -3.38 -37.61
C ARG A 147 7.62 -4.43 -38.45
N GLU A 148 6.38 -4.18 -38.85
CA GLU A 148 5.65 -5.15 -39.69
C GLU A 148 6.25 -5.25 -41.09
N ALA A 149 6.73 -4.14 -41.68
CA ALA A 149 7.43 -4.13 -42.96
C ALA A 149 8.73 -4.96 -42.92
N GLU A 150 9.54 -4.76 -41.87
CA GLU A 150 10.77 -5.55 -41.65
C GLU A 150 10.47 -7.03 -41.47
N ARG A 151 9.46 -7.37 -40.64
CA ARG A 151 9.06 -8.75 -40.35
C ARG A 151 8.68 -9.52 -41.61
N ARG A 152 7.92 -8.90 -42.52
CA ARG A 152 7.51 -9.52 -43.79
C ARG A 152 8.63 -9.56 -44.81
N SER A 153 9.52 -8.57 -44.84
CA SER A 153 10.67 -8.53 -45.74
C SER A 153 11.67 -9.66 -45.45
N CYS A 154 11.87 -10.00 -44.16
CA CYS A 154 12.67 -11.17 -43.77
C CYS A 154 12.05 -12.52 -44.15
N HIS A 155 10.72 -12.60 -44.31
CA HIS A 155 10.03 -13.84 -44.68
C HIS A 155 10.08 -14.14 -46.18
N CYS A 156 10.37 -13.15 -47.02
CA CYS A 156 10.54 -13.34 -48.47
C CYS A 156 11.97 -13.74 -48.89
N TYR A 157 12.94 -13.72 -47.97
CA TYR A 157 14.35 -14.04 -48.25
C TYR A 157 14.77 -15.46 -47.81
N LEU A 158 13.83 -16.26 -47.28
CA LEU A 158 13.95 -17.69 -46.96
C LEU A 158 12.99 -18.49 -47.85
#